data_AF-A0A662LB33-F1
#
_entry.id   AF-A0A662LB33-F1
#
_cell.length_a   1.000
_cell.length_b   1.000
_cell.length_c   1.000
_cell.angle_alpha   90.00
_cell.angle_beta   90.00
_cell.angle_gamma   90.00
#
_symmetry.space_group_name_H-M   'P 1'
#
loop_
_entity.id
_entity.type
_entity.pdbx_description
1 polymer ?
#
loop_
_entity_poly.entity_id
_entity_poly.type
_entity_poly.pdbx_seq_one_letter_code
_entity_poly.pdbx_strand_id
1 'polypeptide(L)' 'MGFKTLTIKEEVYKKLLAIKRKDESFSDLLERLSKKNWSLLRKLEGCVEFPDKEKLLKEIYEKRKERRYA' A
#
# COMPACT_ATOMS: atom_id res chain seq x y z
N MET A 1 -27.15 2.33 -4.75
CA MET A 1 -25.76 1.89 -5.03
C MET A 1 -25.85 0.60 -5.82
N GLY A 2 -25.24 0.54 -7.00
CA GLY A 2 -25.29 -0.66 -7.86
C GLY A 2 -24.21 -1.66 -7.46
N PHE A 3 -24.53 -2.96 -7.52
CA PHE A 3 -23.56 -4.02 -7.30
C PHE A 3 -23.23 -4.71 -8.63
N LYS A 4 -21.98 -5.13 -8.79
CA LYS A 4 -21.54 -5.96 -9.91
C LYS A 4 -20.80 -7.17 -9.36
N THR A 5 -21.06 -8.33 -9.96
CA THR A 5 -20.32 -9.55 -9.66
C THR A 5 -19.08 -9.60 -10.53
N LEU A 6 -17.92 -9.85 -9.92
CA LEU A 6 -16.65 -10.07 -10.61
C LEU A 6 -16.17 -11.48 -10.31
N THR A 7 -15.96 -12.27 -11.36
CA THR A 7 -15.30 -13.56 -11.24
C THR A 7 -13.79 -13.35 -11.31
N ILE A 8 -13.07 -13.86 -10.32
CA ILE A 8 -11.60 -13.81 -10.26
C ILE A 8 -11.05 -15.21 -10.01
N LYS A 9 -9.77 -15.40 -10.33
CA LYS A 9 -9.09 -16.67 -10.04
C LYS A 9 -8.93 -16.87 -8.54
N GLU A 10 -8.98 -18.11 -8.09
CA GLU A 10 -8.92 -18.48 -6.67
C GLU A 10 -7.64 -17.96 -5.99
N GLU A 11 -6.49 -18.03 -6.67
CA GLU A 11 -5.23 -17.51 -6.14
C GLU A 11 -5.24 -15.99 -5.96
N VAL A 12 -6.02 -15.26 -6.77
CA VAL A 12 -6.20 -13.81 -6.63
C VAL A 12 -7.09 -13.52 -5.44
N TYR A 13 -8.18 -14.27 -5.27
CA TYR A 13 -9.06 -14.16 -4.11
C TYR A 13 -8.28 -14.35 -2.80
N LYS A 14 -7.46 -15.40 -2.69
CA LYS A 14 -6.62 -15.66 -1.51
C LYS A 14 -5.65 -14.50 -1.21
N LYS A 15 -5.04 -13.92 -2.24
CA LYS A 15 -4.16 -12.74 -2.09
C LYS A 15 -4.93 -11.54 -1.56
N LEU A 16 -6.10 -11.24 -2.12
CA LEU A 16 -6.93 -10.12 -1.66
C LEU A 16 -7.41 -10.35 -0.23
N LEU A 17 -7.79 -11.58 0.13
CA LEU A 17 -8.19 -11.96 1.47
C LEU A 17 -7.07 -11.74 2.50
N ALA A 18 -5.83 -12.04 2.16
CA ALA A 18 -4.68 -11.80 3.04
C ALA A 18 -4.37 -10.30 3.26
N ILE A 19 -4.76 -9.42 2.32
CA ILE A 19 -4.53 -7.97 2.39
C ILE A 19 -5.71 -7.25 3.06
N LYS A 20 -6.90 -7.85 3.02
CA LYS A 20 -8.14 -7.34 3.60
C LYS A 20 -8.03 -7.25 5.12
N ARG A 21 -8.41 -6.11 5.69
CA ARG A 21 -8.41 -5.92 7.15
C ARG A 21 -9.59 -6.66 7.78
N LYS A 22 -9.50 -6.88 9.09
CA LYS A 22 -10.64 -7.36 9.89
C LYS A 22 -11.79 -6.36 9.74
N ASP A 23 -12.99 -6.87 9.50
CA ASP A 23 -14.24 -6.11 9.32
C ASP A 23 -14.32 -5.17 8.09
N GLU A 24 -13.33 -5.18 7.20
CA GLU A 24 -13.35 -4.46 5.92
C GLU A 24 -14.15 -5.26 4.87
N SER A 25 -14.86 -4.64 3.91
CA SER A 25 -15.43 -5.37 2.76
C SER A 25 -14.44 -5.45 1.59
N PHE A 26 -14.67 -6.33 0.62
CA PHE A 26 -13.84 -6.33 -0.60
C PHE A 26 -13.99 -5.05 -1.42
N SER A 27 -15.17 -4.40 -1.38
CA SER A 27 -15.38 -3.09 -2.00
C SER A 27 -14.52 -2.02 -1.35
N ASP A 28 -14.45 -1.98 -0.01
CA ASP A 28 -13.62 -1.02 0.71
C ASP A 28 -12.12 -1.25 0.47
N LEU A 29 -11.69 -2.52 0.42
CA LEU A 29 -10.33 -2.89 0.05
C LEU A 29 -9.97 -2.36 -1.33
N LEU A 30 -10.81 -2.61 -2.33
CA LEU A 30 -10.57 -2.18 -3.72
C LEU A 30 -10.58 -0.66 -3.83
N GLU A 31 -11.48 0.03 -3.13
CA GLU A 31 -11.52 1.48 -3.09
C GLU A 31 -10.29 2.07 -2.38
N ARG A 32 -9.82 1.46 -1.30
CA ARG A 32 -8.58 1.86 -0.62
C ARG A 32 -7.36 1.64 -1.50
N LEU A 33 -7.30 0.53 -2.24
CA LEU A 33 -6.20 0.23 -3.15
C LEU A 33 -6.22 1.15 -4.37
N SER A 34 -7.40 1.51 -4.91
CA SER A 34 -7.52 2.46 -6.01
C SER A 34 -7.22 3.90 -5.58
N LYS A 35 -7.58 4.27 -4.34
CA LYS A 35 -7.24 5.56 -3.73
C LYS A 35 -5.78 5.69 -3.34
N LYS A 36 -5.06 4.57 -3.13
CA LYS A 36 -3.59 4.59 -2.97
C LYS A 36 -2.99 4.99 -4.31
N ASN A 37 -2.83 6.30 -4.42
CA ASN A 37 -2.57 7.04 -5.63
C ASN A 37 -1.10 6.83 -6.02
N TRP A 38 -0.79 5.64 -6.54
CA TRP A 38 0.49 5.36 -7.19
C TRP A 38 0.77 6.41 -8.28
N SER A 39 -0.27 6.95 -8.91
CA SER A 39 -0.17 8.10 -9.83
C SER A 39 0.26 9.40 -9.17
N LEU A 40 -0.19 9.74 -7.95
CA LEU A 40 0.35 10.91 -7.22
C LEU A 40 1.79 10.66 -6.75
N LEU A 41 2.08 9.47 -6.22
CA LEU A 41 3.45 9.12 -5.80
C LEU A 41 4.42 9.14 -7.00
N ARG A 42 4.00 8.64 -8.16
CA ARG A 42 4.76 8.66 -9.41
C ARG A 42 4.90 10.06 -10.01
N LYS A 43 3.90 10.95 -9.82
CA LYS A 43 4.01 12.38 -10.17
C LYS A 43 4.93 13.16 -9.24
N LEU A 44 4.98 12.77 -7.96
CA LEU A 44 5.88 13.36 -6.96
C LEU A 44 7.32 12.82 -7.06
N GLU A 45 7.52 11.70 -7.74
CA GLU A 45 8.80 10.97 -7.87
C GLU A 45 9.94 11.78 -8.51
N GLY A 46 9.67 13.00 -9.01
CA GLY A 46 10.69 13.95 -9.48
C GLY A 46 10.49 15.40 -9.00
N CYS A 47 9.51 15.68 -8.12
CA CYS A 47 9.22 17.03 -7.64
C CYS A 47 9.65 17.28 -6.19
N VAL A 48 10.13 16.25 -5.49
CA VAL A 48 10.54 16.36 -4.08
C VAL A 48 12.06 16.26 -4.01
N GLU A 49 12.72 17.41 -3.87
CA GLU A 49 14.11 17.45 -3.43
C GLU A 49 14.16 17.11 -1.95
N PHE A 50 14.95 16.10 -1.61
CA PHE A 50 15.26 15.75 -0.22
C PHE A 50 16.61 16.37 0.11
N PRO A 51 16.67 17.48 0.87
CA PRO A 51 17.91 18.20 1.12
C PRO A 51 18.97 17.34 1.81
N ASP A 52 18.54 16.31 2.56
CA ASP A 52 19.41 15.45 3.37
C ASP A 52 19.01 13.97 3.26
N LYS A 53 18.89 13.52 2.01
CA LYS A 53 18.40 12.18 1.62
C LYS A 53 19.12 11.04 2.36
N GLU A 54 20.43 11.17 2.54
CA GLU A 54 21.25 10.12 3.15
C GLU A 54 20.94 9.93 4.63
N LYS A 55 20.76 11.04 5.36
CA LYS A 55 20.34 11.03 6.76
C LYS A 55 18.96 10.40 6.92
N LEU A 56 18.01 10.80 6.07
CA LEU A 56 16.65 10.25 6.06
C LEU A 56 16.64 8.73 5.81
N LEU A 57 17.43 8.25 4.85
CA LEU A 57 17.55 6.83 4.57
C LEU A 57 18.14 6.06 5.77
N LYS A 58 19.16 6.63 6.42
CA LYS A 58 19.80 6.03 7.60
C LYS A 58 18.81 5.85 8.75
N GLU A 59 18.00 6.87 9.04
CA GLU A 59 16.94 6.78 10.06
C GLU A 59 15.87 5.73 9.73
N ILE A 60 15.49 5.61 8.46
CA ILE A 60 14.55 4.56 8.01
C ILE A 60 15.15 3.16 8.24
N TYR A 61 16.43 2.97 7.93
CA TYR A 61 17.09 1.68 8.12
C TYR A 61 17.21 1.29 9.59
N GLU A 62 17.56 2.24 10.47
CA GLU A 62 17.62 1.97 11.93
C GLU A 62 16.25 1.61 12.49
N LYS A 63 15.19 2.36 12.17
CA LYS A 63 13.83 2.00 12.60
C LYS A 63 13.35 0.65 12.07
N ARG A 64 13.78 0.26 10.86
CA ARG A 64 13.48 -1.07 10.30
C ARG A 64 14.29 -2.19 10.95
N LYS A 65 15.46 -1.87 11.50
CA LYS A 65 16.30 -2.79 12.25
C LYS A 65 15.68 -3.04 13.62
N GLU A 66 15.26 -1.99 14.33
CA GLU A 66 14.53 -2.10 15.60
C GLU A 66 13.31 -3.03 15.50
N ARG A 67 12.52 -2.93 14.43
CA ARG A 67 11.35 -3.81 14.21
C ARG A 67 11.67 -5.25 13.81
N ARG A 68 12.90 -5.55 13.39
CA ARG A 68 13.32 -6.90 12.98
C ARG A 68 13.95 -7.70 14.11
N TYR A 69 14.40 -7.01 15.16
CA TYR A 69 15.05 -7.59 16.32
C TYR A 69 14.29 -7.31 17.63
N ALA A 70 13.03 -6.85 17.52
CA ALA A 70 12.05 -6.76 18.61
C ALA A 70 11.03 -7.89 18.47
#